data_AF-A0A0E3REJ6-F1
#
_entry.id   AF-A0A0E3REJ6-F1
#
_cell.length_a   1.000
_cell.length_b   1.000
_cell.length_c   1.000
_cell.angle_alpha   90.00
_cell.angle_beta   90.00
_cell.angle_gamma   90.00
#
_symmetry.space_group_name_H-M   'P 1'
#
loop_
_entity.id
_entity.type
_entity.pdbx_description
1 polymer ?
#
loop_
_entity_poly.entity_id
_entity_poly.type
_entity_poly.pdbx_seq_one_letter_code
_entity_poly.pdbx_strand_id
1 'polypeptide(L)'
;MIDISKESNFEILEMETDKDHIHFLIKSEPKVSVLSIVRKLKQESTNRLWKTQKDYLEKYYWGENTLWSDGYFASTIGNVSKEAAEYYIRNQG
;
A
#
# COMPACT_ATOMS: atom_id res chain seq x y z
N MET A 1 1.29 -8.21 -5.68
CA MET A 1 0.78 -6.95 -5.09
C MET A 1 0.39 -5.93 -6.15
N ILE A 2 1.14 -5.78 -7.25
CA ILE A 2 0.74 -4.96 -8.42
C ILE A 2 -0.62 -5.37 -8.98
N ASP A 3 -0.94 -6.65 -8.95
CA ASP A 3 -2.25 -7.19 -9.32
C ASP A 3 -3.37 -6.76 -8.36
N ILE A 4 -3.10 -6.66 -7.05
CA ILE A 4 -4.07 -6.13 -6.07
C ILE A 4 -4.44 -4.69 -6.42
N SER A 5 -3.48 -3.86 -6.87
CA SER A 5 -3.77 -2.47 -7.25
C SER A 5 -4.61 -2.36 -8.53
N LYS A 6 -4.49 -3.30 -9.48
CA LYS A 6 -5.30 -3.30 -10.72
C LYS A 6 -6.81 -3.41 -10.46
N GLU A 7 -7.18 -4.02 -9.33
CA GLU A 7 -8.57 -4.21 -8.90
C GLU A 7 -8.95 -3.26 -7.75
N SER A 8 -8.27 -2.11 -7.66
CA SER A 8 -8.41 -1.15 -6.56
C SER A 8 -8.48 0.28 -7.05
N ASN A 9 -8.96 1.18 -6.18
CA ASN A 9 -9.02 2.62 -6.44
C ASN A 9 -7.69 3.32 -6.11
N PHE A 10 -6.57 2.61 -6.25
CA PHE A 10 -5.20 3.11 -6.08
C PHE A 10 -4.26 2.36 -7.03
N GLU A 11 -3.18 3.01 -7.41
CA GLU A 11 -2.15 2.51 -8.32
C GLU A 11 -0.81 2.46 -7.59
N ILE A 12 -0.10 1.34 -7.70
CA ILE A 12 1.30 1.24 -7.25
C ILE A 12 2.17 1.71 -8.41
N LEU A 13 2.81 2.87 -8.26
CA LEU A 13 3.72 3.44 -9.26
C LEU A 13 5.10 2.79 -9.18
N GLU A 14 5.60 2.61 -7.97
CA GLU A 14 6.88 1.95 -7.69
C GLU A 14 6.76 1.06 -6.45
N MET A 15 7.54 -0.01 -6.44
CA MET A 15 7.60 -0.96 -5.34
C MET A 15 9.04 -1.45 -5.19
N GLU A 16 9.59 -1.33 -3.99
CA GLU A 16 10.91 -1.82 -3.64
C GLU A 16 10.81 -2.70 -2.39
N THR A 17 11.51 -3.83 -2.40
CA THR A 17 11.49 -4.80 -1.30
C THR A 17 12.86 -4.87 -0.65
N ASP A 18 12.91 -4.79 0.67
CA ASP A 18 14.09 -5.13 1.47
C ASP A 18 13.87 -6.48 2.18
N LYS A 19 14.80 -6.89 3.03
CA LYS A 19 14.78 -8.18 3.74
C LYS A 19 13.57 -8.33 4.66
N ASP A 20 13.11 -7.25 5.29
CA ASP A 20 12.08 -7.28 6.34
C ASP A 20 10.94 -6.27 6.11
N HIS A 21 10.97 -5.48 5.03
CA HIS A 21 9.93 -4.51 4.71
C HIS A 21 9.79 -4.26 3.21
N ILE A 22 8.68 -3.59 2.82
CA ILE A 22 8.41 -3.18 1.45
C ILE A 22 8.06 -1.69 1.43
N HIS A 23 8.64 -0.96 0.49
CA HIS A 23 8.31 0.41 0.16
C HIS A 23 7.38 0.47 -1.06
N PHE A 24 6.39 1.35 -1.01
CA PHE A 24 5.49 1.62 -2.13
C PHE A 24 5.41 3.12 -2.42
N LEU A 25 5.51 3.48 -3.69
CA LEU A 25 5.02 4.75 -4.18
C LEU A 25 3.61 4.54 -4.72
N ILE A 26 2.60 5.14 -4.09
CA ILE A 26 1.19 4.92 -4.40
C ILE A 26 0.54 6.22 -4.86
N LYS A 27 -0.21 6.13 -5.94
CA LYS A 27 -1.16 7.16 -6.39
C LYS A 27 -2.58 6.70 -6.07
N SER A 28 -3.37 7.53 -5.40
CA SER A 28 -4.75 7.20 -5.05
C SER A 28 -5.67 8.40 -5.23
N GLU A 29 -6.98 8.13 -5.34
CA GLU A 29 -7.97 9.19 -5.24
C GLU A 29 -8.01 9.76 -3.81
N PRO A 30 -8.28 11.07 -3.62
CA PRO A 30 -8.33 11.70 -2.29
C PRO A 30 -9.33 11.08 -1.32
N LYS A 31 -10.40 10.45 -1.85
CA LYS A 31 -11.44 9.78 -1.04
C LYS A 31 -10.99 8.42 -0.47
N VAL A 32 -9.90 7.87 -0.99
CA VAL A 32 -9.38 6.56 -0.56
C VAL A 32 -8.44 6.78 0.61
N SER A 33 -8.80 6.24 1.78
CA SER A 33 -7.96 6.39 2.97
C SER A 33 -6.69 5.55 2.86
N VAL A 34 -5.56 6.11 3.29
CA VAL A 34 -4.28 5.38 3.38
C VAL A 34 -4.43 4.06 4.14
N LEU A 35 -5.17 4.08 5.25
CA LEU A 35 -5.45 2.89 6.04
C LEU A 35 -6.14 1.78 5.21
N SER A 36 -7.09 2.12 4.35
CA SER A 36 -7.78 1.14 3.51
C SER A 36 -6.86 0.49 2.48
N ILE A 37 -5.95 1.26 1.90
CA ILE A 37 -4.93 0.79 0.96
C ILE A 37 -4.00 -0.21 1.66
N VAL A 38 -3.44 0.20 2.80
CA VAL A 38 -2.52 -0.63 3.59
C VAL A 38 -3.19 -1.92 4.05
N ARG A 39 -4.43 -1.85 4.54
CA ARG A 39 -5.20 -3.05 4.95
C ARG A 39 -5.40 -4.00 3.79
N LYS A 40 -5.81 -3.49 2.61
CA LYS A 40 -6.02 -4.33 1.42
C LYS A 40 -4.73 -5.01 0.98
N LEU A 41 -3.61 -4.26 0.88
CA LEU A 41 -2.31 -4.81 0.50
C LEU A 41 -1.83 -5.89 1.47
N LYS A 42 -1.87 -5.62 2.78
CA LYS A 42 -1.44 -6.57 3.81
C LYS A 42 -2.33 -7.82 3.83
N GLN A 43 -3.65 -7.65 3.83
CA GLN A 43 -4.59 -8.77 3.95
C GLN A 43 -4.53 -9.71 2.74
N GLU A 44 -4.59 -9.17 1.52
CA GLU A 44 -4.58 -9.96 0.29
C GLU A 44 -3.25 -10.69 0.11
N SER A 45 -2.12 -10.02 0.38
CA SER A 45 -0.81 -10.65 0.29
C SER A 45 -0.62 -11.77 1.32
N THR A 46 -0.99 -11.54 2.58
CA THR A 46 -1.00 -12.58 3.62
C THR A 46 -1.84 -13.76 3.18
N ASN A 47 -3.09 -13.53 2.74
CA ASN A 47 -3.98 -14.61 2.34
C ASN A 47 -3.42 -15.45 1.19
N ARG A 48 -2.87 -14.78 0.16
CA ARG A 48 -2.31 -15.46 -1.02
C ARG A 48 -1.04 -16.25 -0.68
N LEU A 49 -0.14 -15.68 0.12
CA LEU A 49 1.07 -16.37 0.55
C LEU A 49 0.76 -17.58 1.41
N TRP A 50 -0.15 -17.46 2.38
CA TRP A 50 -0.56 -18.61 3.19
C TRP A 50 -1.30 -19.70 2.41
N LYS A 51 -2.01 -19.34 1.34
CA LYS A 51 -2.63 -20.34 0.44
C LYS A 51 -1.62 -21.07 -0.45
N THR A 52 -0.53 -20.42 -0.82
CA THR A 52 0.41 -20.94 -1.85
C THR A 52 1.73 -21.46 -1.28
N GLN A 53 2.14 -21.00 -0.10
CA GLN A 53 3.43 -21.27 0.52
C GLN A 53 3.31 -21.78 1.96
N LYS A 54 2.15 -22.37 2.31
CA LYS A 54 1.82 -22.82 3.68
C LYS A 54 2.94 -23.64 4.32
N ASP A 55 3.38 -24.71 3.65
CA ASP A 55 4.39 -25.65 4.17
C ASP A 55 5.75 -24.98 4.45
N TYR A 56 6.07 -23.89 3.75
CA TYR A 56 7.26 -23.10 4.01
C TYR A 56 7.06 -22.15 5.19
N LEU A 57 5.93 -21.44 5.23
CA LEU A 57 5.64 -20.44 6.25
C LEU A 57 5.45 -21.04 7.65
N GLU A 58 4.82 -22.21 7.76
CA GLU A 58 4.63 -22.90 9.06
C GLU A 58 5.93 -23.27 9.77
N LYS A 59 7.07 -23.27 9.05
CA LYS A 59 8.41 -23.49 9.66
C LYS A 59 8.90 -22.28 10.45
N TYR A 60 8.35 -21.10 10.20
CA TYR A 60 8.81 -19.83 10.77
C TYR A 60 7.73 -19.12 11.60
N TYR A 61 6.45 -19.29 11.24
CA TYR A 61 5.32 -18.64 11.90
C TYR A 61 4.51 -19.67 12.69
N TRP A 62 4.50 -19.52 14.02
CA TRP A 62 3.85 -20.45 14.94
C TRP A 62 2.52 -19.89 15.43
N GLY A 63 1.44 -20.64 15.24
CA GLY A 63 0.14 -20.36 15.89
C GLY A 63 -0.79 -19.38 15.18
N GLU A 64 -0.30 -18.54 14.25
CA GLU A 64 -1.13 -17.60 13.51
C GLU A 64 -0.68 -17.43 12.04
N ASN A 65 -1.66 -17.24 11.15
CA ASN A 65 -1.42 -16.96 9.73
C ASN A 65 -1.17 -15.46 9.49
N THR A 66 -0.10 -14.94 10.09
CA THR A 66 0.34 -13.55 9.94
C THR A 66 1.54 -13.44 8.99
N LEU A 67 1.90 -12.21 8.61
CA LEU A 67 3.04 -11.94 7.73
C LEU A 67 3.61 -10.54 8.00
N TRP A 68 2.72 -9.58 8.20
CA TRP A 68 3.07 -8.19 8.46
C TRP A 68 2.90 -7.85 9.95
N SER A 69 3.75 -6.95 10.47
CA SER A 69 3.51 -6.29 11.76
C SER A 69 2.22 -5.49 11.75
N ASP A 70 1.68 -5.09 12.90
CA ASP A 70 0.44 -4.28 12.94
C ASP A 70 0.64 -2.88 12.34
N GLY A 71 1.86 -2.34 12.47
CA GLY A 71 2.21 -1.00 12.03
C GLY A 71 2.31 -0.82 10.52
N TYR A 72 2.38 0.44 10.12
CA TYR A 72 2.80 0.89 8.79
C TYR A 72 3.31 2.34 8.91
N PHE A 73 4.16 2.75 7.96
CA PHE A 73 4.56 4.14 7.79
C PHE A 73 3.94 4.69 6.50
N ALA A 74 3.47 5.94 6.54
CA ALA A 74 2.97 6.64 5.36
C ALA A 74 3.32 8.12 5.43
N SER A 75 3.74 8.67 4.29
CA SER A 75 3.99 10.10 4.11
C SER A 75 3.52 10.52 2.72
N THR A 76 2.96 11.71 2.62
CA THR A 76 2.65 12.32 1.32
C THR A 76 3.93 12.81 0.66
N ILE A 77 4.06 12.61 -0.64
CA ILE A 77 5.10 13.22 -1.45
C ILE A 77 4.42 14.30 -2.27
N GLY A 78 4.76 15.56 -2.04
CA GLY A 78 4.13 16.71 -2.69
C GLY A 78 5.17 17.52 -3.47
N ASN A 79 4.98 17.62 -4.78
CA ASN A 79 5.48 18.74 -5.58
C ASN A 79 4.26 19.54 -6.06
N VAL A 80 3.61 20.24 -5.13
CA VAL A 80 2.63 21.26 -5.53
C VAL A 80 3.40 22.56 -5.67
N SER A 81 3.59 23.02 -6.90
CA SER A 81 4.17 24.34 -7.13
C SER A 81 3.20 25.40 -6.59
N LYS A 82 3.74 26.54 -6.13
CA LYS A 82 2.93 27.65 -5.63
C LYS A 82 1.90 28.10 -6.69
N GLU A 83 2.29 28.07 -7.96
CA GLU A 83 1.47 28.44 -9.11
C GLU A 83 0.30 27.46 -9.29
N ALA A 84 0.53 26.15 -9.13
CA ALA A 84 -0.54 25.16 -9.18
C ALA A 84 -1.55 25.33 -8.04
N ALA A 85 -1.07 25.65 -6.83
CA ALA A 85 -1.93 25.96 -5.69
C ALA A 85 -2.74 27.26 -5.91
N GLU A 86 -2.09 28.34 -6.35
CA GLU A 86 -2.76 29.61 -6.65
C GLU A 86 -3.80 29.46 -7.76
N TYR A 87 -3.47 28.73 -8.83
CA TYR A 87 -4.41 28.46 -9.92
C TYR A 87 -5.63 27.69 -9.41
N TYR A 88 -5.43 26.62 -8.63
CA TYR A 88 -6.54 25.86 -8.04
C TYR A 88 -7.45 26.77 -7.20
N ILE A 89 -6.89 27.61 -6.31
CA ILE A 89 -7.67 28.53 -5.48
C ILE A 89 -8.46 29.54 -6.32
N ARG A 90 -7.85 30.12 -7.36
CA ARG A 90 -8.50 31.13 -8.21
C ARG A 90 -9.61 30.58 -9.09
N ASN A 91 -9.59 29.28 -9.40
CA ASN A 91 -10.52 28.63 -10.33
C ASN A 91 -11.47 27.62 -9.65
N GLN A 92 -11.54 27.63 -8.31
CA GLN A 92 -12.48 26.81 -7.53
C GLN A 92 -13.86 27.47 -7.32
N GLY A 93 -14.12 28.60 -8.00
CA GLY A 93 -15.41 29.29 -8.05
C GLY A 93 -16.03 29.23 -9.43
#